data_AF-G0PHB2-F1
#
_entry.id   AF-G0PHB2-F1
#
_cell.length_a   1.000
_cell.length_b   1.000
_cell.length_c   1.000
_cell.angle_alpha   90.00
_cell.angle_beta   90.00
_cell.angle_gamma   90.00
#
_symmetry.space_group_name_H-M   'P 1'
#
loop_
_entity.id
_entity.type
_entity.pdbx_description
1 polymer ?
#
loop_
_entity_poly.entity_id
_entity_poly.type
_entity_poly.pdbx_seq_one_letter_code
_entity_poly.pdbx_strand_id
1 'polypeptide(L)'
;MASFRNLNELYRNFLDETKFGMKESRIDYLYSLYENDYMKTWRHLEKDKEVRTKMKELQKEKKSYKYPKEKDLLESTLDSINELAKQRNSMIFEKIKDCHPPQLVFDLHGFTVRSAVEYVYEIFDAMKQTPQRLMNNSEEIVFITGRGYKPKKKALTGRPYKSEPKALRIKAALLRTFQDTWQDEQNSGRVVMHFRKRLTYADALEDFFK
;
A
#
# COMPACT_ATOMS: atom_id res chain seq x y z
N MET A 1 -13.37 27.27 8.61
CA MET A 1 -13.22 27.77 7.21
C MET A 1 -11.80 27.61 6.64
N ALA A 2 -10.72 27.74 7.44
CA ALA A 2 -9.34 27.56 6.94
C ALA A 2 -9.02 26.15 6.42
N SER A 3 -9.48 25.09 7.13
CA SER A 3 -9.21 23.69 6.74
C SER A 3 -9.73 23.33 5.34
N PHE A 4 -10.93 23.81 4.96
CA PHE A 4 -11.49 23.56 3.63
C PHE A 4 -10.73 24.27 2.51
N ARG A 5 -10.21 25.48 2.75
CA ARG A 5 -9.36 26.18 1.75
C ARG A 5 -8.04 25.46 1.56
N ASN A 6 -7.38 25.07 2.65
CA ASN A 6 -6.10 24.36 2.63
C ASN A 6 -6.22 23.03 1.86
N LEU A 7 -7.27 22.25 2.13
CA LEU A 7 -7.48 20.95 1.47
C LEU A 7 -7.73 21.09 -0.03
N ASN A 8 -8.52 22.10 -0.44
CA ASN A 8 -8.71 22.41 -1.86
C ASN A 8 -7.41 22.81 -2.56
N GLU A 9 -6.51 23.50 -1.88
CA GLU A 9 -5.21 23.85 -2.42
C GLU A 9 -4.31 22.62 -2.60
N LEU A 10 -4.34 21.68 -1.65
CA LEU A 10 -3.66 20.38 -1.80
C LEU A 10 -4.21 19.61 -3.01
N TYR A 11 -5.53 19.55 -3.18
CA TYR A 11 -6.12 18.89 -4.36
C TYR A 11 -5.66 19.54 -5.66
N ARG A 12 -5.72 20.87 -5.77
CA ARG A 12 -5.31 21.59 -6.99
C ARG A 12 -3.88 21.30 -7.42
N ASN A 13 -2.97 21.10 -6.46
CA ASN A 13 -1.54 20.96 -6.74
C ASN A 13 -1.07 19.51 -6.86
N PHE A 14 -1.74 18.58 -6.18
CA PHE A 14 -1.26 17.20 -6.07
C PHE A 14 -2.19 16.15 -6.65
N LEU A 15 -3.49 16.44 -6.85
CA LEU A 15 -4.41 15.48 -7.45
C LEU A 15 -3.94 15.11 -8.86
N ASP A 16 -3.77 13.83 -9.09
CA ASP A 16 -3.34 13.26 -10.36
C ASP A 16 -4.02 11.90 -10.50
N GLU A 17 -4.94 11.77 -11.46
CA GLU A 17 -5.69 10.52 -11.67
C GLU A 17 -4.95 9.50 -12.53
N THR A 18 -3.70 9.78 -12.92
CA THR A 18 -2.90 8.86 -13.70
C THR A 18 -2.47 7.63 -12.90
N LYS A 19 -1.89 6.63 -13.58
CA LYS A 19 -1.44 5.36 -12.94
C LYS A 19 -0.47 5.59 -11.77
N PHE A 20 0.40 6.60 -11.88
CA PHE A 20 1.35 6.96 -10.82
C PHE A 20 0.91 8.21 -10.09
N GLY A 21 -0.36 8.59 -10.22
CA GLY A 21 -0.91 9.81 -9.66
C GLY A 21 -1.35 9.67 -8.21
N MET A 22 -1.70 10.79 -7.59
CA MET A 22 -2.21 10.87 -6.22
C MET A 22 -3.72 11.07 -6.26
N LYS A 23 -4.47 10.26 -5.49
CA LYS A 23 -5.93 10.37 -5.41
C LYS A 23 -6.35 11.25 -4.25
N GLU A 24 -7.52 11.86 -4.37
CA GLU A 24 -8.18 12.66 -3.33
C GLU A 24 -8.19 11.95 -1.97
N SER A 25 -8.73 10.71 -1.92
CA SER A 25 -8.76 9.90 -0.70
C SER A 25 -7.40 9.68 -0.01
N ARG A 26 -6.28 9.73 -0.76
CA ARG A 26 -4.95 9.61 -0.17
C ARG A 26 -4.46 10.95 0.37
N ILE A 27 -4.80 12.05 -0.29
CA ILE A 27 -4.55 13.41 0.21
C ILE A 27 -5.32 13.63 1.52
N ASP A 28 -6.59 13.24 1.58
CA ASP A 28 -7.43 13.34 2.79
C ASP A 28 -6.84 12.56 3.96
N TYR A 29 -6.42 11.33 3.65
CA TYR A 29 -5.79 10.46 4.62
C TYR A 29 -4.48 11.05 5.14
N LEU A 30 -3.61 11.56 4.26
CA LEU A 30 -2.34 12.17 4.69
C LEU A 30 -2.58 13.49 5.46
N TYR A 31 -3.55 14.30 5.04
CA TYR A 31 -3.90 15.53 5.74
C TYR A 31 -4.40 15.26 7.15
N SER A 32 -5.27 14.27 7.32
CA SER A 32 -5.72 13.83 8.65
C SER A 32 -4.61 13.17 9.47
N LEU A 33 -3.70 12.43 8.84
CA LEU A 33 -2.51 11.84 9.48
C LEU A 33 -1.58 12.89 10.07
N TYR A 34 -1.50 14.06 9.42
CA TYR A 34 -0.75 15.22 9.90
C TYR A 34 -1.62 16.18 10.73
N GLU A 35 -2.72 15.70 11.32
CA GLU A 35 -3.60 16.49 12.20
C GLU A 35 -4.17 17.75 11.54
N ASN A 36 -4.39 17.70 10.23
CA ASN A 36 -4.80 18.82 9.39
C ASN A 36 -3.77 19.95 9.30
N ASP A 37 -2.48 19.65 9.53
CA ASP A 37 -1.37 20.56 9.29
C ASP A 37 -1.07 20.66 7.78
N TYR A 38 -1.45 21.80 7.21
CA TYR A 38 -1.27 22.09 5.80
C TYR A 38 0.19 22.03 5.35
N MET A 39 1.11 22.66 6.10
CA MET A 39 2.50 22.78 5.67
C MET A 39 3.25 21.44 5.77
N LYS A 40 2.96 20.63 6.79
CA LYS A 40 3.52 19.27 6.89
C LYS A 40 3.00 18.39 5.76
N THR A 41 1.70 18.45 5.49
CA THR A 41 1.07 17.66 4.43
C THR A 41 1.60 18.06 3.06
N TRP A 42 1.71 19.36 2.78
CA TRP A 42 2.29 19.87 1.54
C TRP A 42 3.70 19.34 1.31
N ARG A 43 4.60 19.50 2.29
CA ARG A 43 5.99 19.03 2.19
C ARG A 43 6.08 17.52 1.97
N HIS A 44 5.18 16.76 2.59
CA HIS A 44 5.10 15.31 2.35
C HIS A 44 4.68 15.01 0.91
N LEU A 45 3.63 15.68 0.41
CA LEU A 45 3.11 15.47 -0.95
C LEU A 45 4.11 15.90 -2.04
N GLU A 46 4.91 16.94 -1.80
CA GLU A 46 6.03 17.31 -2.69
C GLU A 46 7.07 16.19 -2.79
N LYS A 47 7.52 15.68 -1.65
CA LYS A 47 8.46 14.54 -1.61
C LYS A 47 7.87 13.31 -2.28
N ASP A 48 6.61 12.99 -2.01
CA ASP A 48 5.92 11.86 -2.66
C ASP A 48 5.84 12.05 -4.18
N LYS A 49 5.59 13.28 -4.68
CA LYS A 49 5.60 13.59 -6.12
C LYS A 49 6.96 13.32 -6.76
N GLU A 50 8.06 13.68 -6.10
CA GLU A 50 9.42 13.38 -6.56
C GLU A 50 9.65 11.86 -6.62
N VAL A 51 9.27 11.14 -5.56
CA VAL A 51 9.39 9.68 -5.49
C VAL A 51 8.59 9.00 -6.60
N ARG A 52 7.33 9.41 -6.83
CA ARG A 52 6.49 8.86 -7.92
C ARG A 52 7.08 9.13 -9.30
N THR A 53 7.74 10.28 -9.49
CA THR A 53 8.43 10.61 -10.74
C THR A 53 9.60 9.65 -10.98
N LYS A 54 10.46 9.45 -9.97
CA LYS A 54 11.57 8.48 -10.05
C LYS A 54 11.09 7.06 -10.29
N MET A 55 10.04 6.62 -9.58
CA MET A 55 9.44 5.30 -9.80
C MET A 55 8.93 5.13 -11.24
N LYS A 56 8.33 6.18 -11.83
CA LYS A 56 7.85 6.16 -13.22
C LYS A 56 9.00 6.03 -14.22
N GLU A 57 10.13 6.67 -13.96
CA GLU A 57 11.35 6.58 -14.78
C GLU A 57 11.95 5.17 -14.72
N LEU A 58 12.16 4.62 -13.52
CA LEU A 58 12.64 3.25 -13.33
C LEU A 58 11.70 2.21 -13.98
N GLN A 59 10.39 2.42 -13.91
CA GLN A 59 9.41 1.54 -14.58
C GLN A 59 9.44 1.63 -16.11
N LYS A 60 9.94 2.74 -16.69
CA LYS A 60 10.20 2.84 -18.13
C LYS A 60 11.50 2.14 -18.48
N GLU A 61 12.56 2.40 -17.72
CA GLU A 61 13.90 1.81 -17.91
C GLU A 61 13.86 0.28 -17.81
N LYS A 62 13.13 -0.25 -16.83
CA LYS A 62 12.85 -1.69 -16.70
C LYS A 62 12.38 -2.35 -17.99
N LYS A 63 11.61 -1.65 -18.83
CA LYS A 63 11.05 -2.20 -20.07
C LYS A 63 12.07 -2.36 -21.18
N SER A 64 13.20 -1.64 -21.13
CA SER A 64 14.26 -1.77 -22.12
C SER A 64 15.20 -2.95 -21.86
N TYR A 65 15.25 -3.47 -20.63
CA TYR A 65 16.16 -4.55 -20.29
C TYR A 65 15.79 -5.89 -20.94
N LYS A 66 16.81 -6.60 -21.41
CA LYS A 66 16.71 -7.91 -22.06
C LYS A 66 17.22 -9.01 -21.16
N TYR A 67 16.29 -9.79 -20.63
CA TYR A 67 16.61 -11.03 -19.91
C TYR A 67 17.13 -12.12 -20.89
N PRO A 68 18.15 -12.92 -20.53
CA PRO A 68 18.89 -12.94 -19.27
C PRO A 68 20.10 -12.02 -19.20
N LYS A 69 20.49 -11.36 -20.30
CA LYS A 69 21.75 -10.60 -20.39
C LYS A 69 21.86 -9.47 -19.36
N GLU A 70 20.75 -8.82 -19.06
CA GLU A 70 20.69 -7.66 -18.16
C GLU A 70 19.94 -8.02 -16.86
N LYS A 71 20.10 -9.26 -16.38
CA LYS A 71 19.41 -9.74 -15.17
C LYS A 71 19.76 -8.88 -13.95
N ASP A 72 21.04 -8.62 -13.71
CA ASP A 72 21.48 -7.90 -12.50
C ASP A 72 21.00 -6.44 -12.51
N LEU A 73 20.99 -5.79 -13.67
CA LEU A 73 20.40 -4.46 -13.85
C LEU A 73 18.90 -4.48 -13.57
N LEU A 74 18.18 -5.46 -14.12
CA LEU A 74 16.76 -5.64 -13.86
C LEU A 74 16.46 -5.83 -12.37
N GLU A 75 17.22 -6.68 -11.67
CA GLU A 75 17.06 -6.92 -10.24
C GLU A 75 17.33 -5.63 -9.43
N SER A 76 18.43 -4.94 -9.69
CA SER A 76 18.75 -3.66 -9.04
C SER A 76 17.68 -2.57 -9.24
N THR A 77 17.13 -2.46 -10.45
CA THR A 77 16.03 -1.52 -10.73
C THR A 77 14.75 -1.92 -9.99
N LEU A 78 14.45 -3.21 -9.88
CA LEU A 78 13.30 -3.69 -9.11
C LEU A 78 13.44 -3.37 -7.62
N ASP A 79 14.62 -3.57 -7.06
CA ASP A 79 14.93 -3.26 -5.66
C ASP A 79 14.79 -1.76 -5.40
N SER A 80 15.32 -0.93 -6.29
CA SER A 80 15.17 0.53 -6.23
C SER A 80 13.69 0.96 -6.25
N ILE A 81 12.87 0.31 -7.08
CA ILE A 81 11.42 0.57 -7.10
C ILE A 81 10.76 0.15 -5.78
N ASN A 82 11.15 -0.98 -5.19
CA ASN A 82 10.61 -1.45 -3.92
C ASN A 82 10.96 -0.49 -2.77
N GLU A 83 12.21 -0.01 -2.70
CA GLU A 83 12.64 0.95 -1.67
C GLU A 83 11.90 2.28 -1.78
N LEU A 84 11.72 2.80 -3.00
CA LEU A 84 10.90 3.99 -3.22
C LEU A 84 9.43 3.76 -2.79
N ALA A 85 8.89 2.56 -3.03
CA ALA A 85 7.54 2.22 -2.59
C ALA A 85 7.43 2.10 -1.06
N LYS A 86 8.46 1.59 -0.37
CA LYS A 86 8.57 1.61 1.10
C LYS A 86 8.65 3.05 1.62
N GLN A 87 9.45 3.90 0.99
CA GLN A 87 9.58 5.31 1.37
C GLN A 87 8.24 6.05 1.35
N ARG A 88 7.36 5.78 0.37
CA ARG A 88 6.01 6.37 0.29
C ARG A 88 5.10 5.97 1.46
N ASN A 89 5.44 4.90 2.18
CA ASN A 89 4.71 4.38 3.32
C ASN A 89 5.40 4.66 4.66
N SER A 90 6.60 5.26 4.68
CA SER A 90 7.42 5.36 5.88
C SER A 90 6.71 6.06 7.04
N MET A 91 6.04 7.19 6.75
CA MET A 91 5.31 7.95 7.76
C MET A 91 4.19 7.13 8.41
N ILE A 92 3.48 6.33 7.62
CA ILE A 92 2.37 5.50 8.11
C ILE A 92 2.91 4.33 8.93
N PHE A 93 4.04 3.78 8.49
CA PHE A 93 4.75 2.74 9.19
C PHE A 93 5.24 3.24 10.56
N GLU A 94 5.80 4.45 10.64
CA GLU A 94 6.19 5.09 11.91
C GLU A 94 4.97 5.26 12.84
N LYS A 95 3.83 5.63 12.26
CA LYS A 95 2.54 5.80 12.95
C LYS A 95 1.89 4.48 13.39
N ILE A 96 2.48 3.31 13.10
CA ILE A 96 2.02 2.05 13.73
C ILE A 96 2.16 2.11 15.25
N LYS A 97 3.15 2.85 15.77
CA LYS A 97 3.40 2.98 17.22
C LYS A 97 2.43 3.94 17.90
N ASP A 98 1.92 4.89 17.13
CA ASP A 98 0.98 5.88 17.60
C ASP A 98 -0.43 5.31 17.37
N CYS A 99 -1.28 5.23 18.38
CA CYS A 99 -2.66 4.72 18.22
C CYS A 99 -3.56 5.61 17.31
N HIS A 100 -2.96 6.55 16.58
CA HIS A 100 -3.56 7.39 15.55
C HIS A 100 -2.74 7.30 14.26
N PRO A 101 -3.39 7.16 13.09
CA PRO A 101 -4.82 7.33 12.79
C PRO A 101 -5.65 6.10 13.19
N PRO A 102 -6.99 6.17 13.23
CA PRO A 102 -7.86 5.03 13.56
C PRO A 102 -7.86 3.90 12.51
N GLN A 103 -7.28 4.11 11.32
CA GLN A 103 -7.12 3.06 10.31
C GLN A 103 -5.78 3.27 9.59
N LEU A 104 -4.99 2.22 9.44
CA LEU A 104 -3.75 2.28 8.65
C LEU A 104 -4.04 1.96 7.18
N VAL A 105 -3.57 2.82 6.29
CA VAL A 105 -3.73 2.65 4.84
C VAL A 105 -2.37 2.62 4.15
N PHE A 106 -1.88 1.43 3.80
CA PHE A 106 -0.60 1.26 3.10
C PHE A 106 -0.79 1.18 1.58
N ASP A 107 0.03 1.91 0.82
CA ASP A 107 0.05 1.86 -0.64
C ASP A 107 1.08 0.86 -1.14
N LEU A 108 0.63 -0.33 -1.53
CA LEU A 108 1.47 -1.38 -2.11
C LEU A 108 1.60 -1.22 -3.63
N HIS A 109 1.01 -0.18 -4.23
CA HIS A 109 1.16 0.07 -5.66
C HIS A 109 2.61 0.47 -5.99
N GLY A 110 3.25 -0.31 -6.85
CA GLY A 110 4.61 -0.08 -7.31
C GLY A 110 5.58 -1.17 -6.86
N PHE A 111 5.30 -1.87 -5.75
CA PHE A 111 6.09 -3.01 -5.30
C PHE A 111 6.11 -4.15 -6.34
N THR A 112 7.17 -4.95 -6.29
CA THR A 112 7.10 -6.32 -6.79
C THR A 112 6.17 -7.16 -5.92
N VAL A 113 5.65 -8.27 -6.45
CA VAL A 113 4.72 -9.12 -5.71
C VAL A 113 5.37 -9.72 -4.47
N ARG A 114 6.63 -10.17 -4.59
CA ARG A 114 7.40 -10.73 -3.48
C ARG A 114 7.61 -9.67 -2.39
N SER A 115 8.14 -8.51 -2.75
CA SER A 115 8.43 -7.45 -1.79
C SER A 115 7.17 -6.85 -1.15
N ALA A 116 6.03 -6.86 -1.86
CA ALA A 116 4.75 -6.47 -1.25
C ALA A 116 4.33 -7.44 -0.13
N VAL A 117 4.52 -8.75 -0.33
CA VAL A 117 4.23 -9.76 0.71
C VAL A 117 5.21 -9.64 1.88
N GLU A 118 6.51 -9.49 1.60
CA GLU A 118 7.54 -9.26 2.62
C GLU A 118 7.25 -8.00 3.44
N TYR A 119 6.85 -6.90 2.79
CA TYR A 119 6.50 -5.65 3.47
C TYR A 119 5.25 -5.78 4.36
N VAL A 120 4.27 -6.60 3.97
CA VAL A 120 3.12 -6.90 4.85
C VAL A 120 3.55 -7.67 6.10
N TYR A 121 4.51 -8.60 5.99
CA TYR A 121 5.08 -9.24 7.17
C TYR A 121 5.81 -8.24 8.07
N GLU A 122 6.58 -7.29 7.51
CA GLU A 122 7.21 -6.21 8.30
C GLU A 122 6.17 -5.39 9.08
N ILE A 123 5.04 -5.06 8.45
CA ILE A 123 3.92 -4.36 9.12
C ILE A 123 3.33 -5.20 10.24
N PHE A 124 3.14 -6.50 10.02
CA PHE A 124 2.65 -7.40 11.07
C PHE A 124 3.59 -7.47 12.26
N ASP A 125 4.89 -7.59 12.01
CA ASP A 125 5.86 -7.66 13.10
C ASP A 125 5.94 -6.34 13.88
N ALA A 126 5.79 -5.20 13.20
CA ALA A 126 5.63 -3.90 13.86
C ALA A 126 4.33 -3.83 14.69
N MET A 127 3.20 -4.29 14.16
CA MET A 127 1.91 -4.30 14.87
C MET A 127 1.94 -5.18 16.12
N LYS A 128 2.61 -6.34 16.09
CA LYS A 128 2.80 -7.21 17.28
C LYS A 128 3.55 -6.50 18.40
N GLN A 129 4.44 -5.57 18.06
CA GLN A 129 5.24 -4.80 19.01
C GLN A 129 4.49 -3.60 19.59
N THR A 130 3.29 -3.27 19.08
CA THR A 130 2.45 -2.16 19.56
C THR A 130 1.15 -2.68 20.20
N PRO A 131 1.19 -3.19 21.44
CA PRO A 131 0.01 -3.77 22.09
C PRO A 131 -1.14 -2.77 22.28
N GLN A 132 -0.84 -1.47 22.40
CA GLN A 132 -1.85 -0.43 22.58
C GLN A 132 -2.80 -0.32 21.38
N ARG A 133 -2.29 -0.58 20.17
CA ARG A 133 -3.08 -0.52 18.94
C ARG A 133 -4.01 -1.73 18.78
N LEU A 134 -3.82 -2.75 19.59
CA LEU A 134 -4.62 -3.98 19.62
C LEU A 134 -5.39 -4.11 20.92
N MET A 135 -5.68 -2.99 21.60
CA MET A 135 -6.43 -2.98 22.86
C MET A 135 -7.80 -3.65 22.73
N ASN A 136 -8.46 -3.56 21.56
CA ASN A 136 -9.72 -4.24 21.28
C ASN A 136 -9.52 -5.63 20.65
N ASN A 137 -8.35 -6.24 20.83
CA ASN A 137 -7.93 -7.52 20.27
C ASN A 137 -7.93 -7.61 18.73
N SER A 138 -8.23 -6.53 18.03
CA SER A 138 -8.17 -6.47 16.57
C SER A 138 -7.99 -5.06 16.02
N GLU A 139 -7.38 -4.97 14.84
CA GLU A 139 -7.25 -3.76 14.02
C GLU A 139 -7.44 -4.12 12.55
N GLU A 140 -8.14 -3.27 11.79
CA GLU A 140 -8.22 -3.39 10.33
C GLU A 140 -7.16 -2.55 9.63
N ILE A 141 -6.41 -3.18 8.72
CA ILE A 141 -5.41 -2.53 7.89
C ILE A 141 -5.84 -2.60 6.43
N VAL A 142 -5.76 -1.46 5.74
CA VAL A 142 -6.11 -1.35 4.32
C VAL A 142 -4.86 -1.30 3.47
N PHE A 143 -4.79 -2.15 2.46
CA PHE A 143 -3.72 -2.21 1.48
C PHE A 143 -4.24 -1.80 0.10
N ILE A 144 -3.68 -0.72 -0.46
CA ILE A 144 -3.93 -0.32 -1.85
C ILE A 144 -3.01 -1.13 -2.75
N THR A 145 -3.57 -2.08 -3.50
CA THR A 145 -2.83 -3.00 -4.38
C THR A 145 -2.84 -2.57 -5.86
N GLY A 146 -3.48 -1.43 -6.14
CA GLY A 146 -3.71 -0.91 -7.48
C GLY A 146 -4.87 -1.60 -8.21
N ARG A 147 -5.43 -0.92 -9.21
CA ARG A 147 -6.45 -1.51 -10.10
C ARG A 147 -5.72 -2.40 -11.09
N GLY A 148 -5.48 -3.67 -10.72
CA GLY A 148 -4.90 -4.64 -11.65
C GLY A 148 -5.68 -4.61 -12.97
N TYR A 149 -5.01 -4.28 -14.08
CA TYR A 149 -5.65 -4.14 -15.40
C TYR A 149 -6.55 -5.36 -15.63
N LYS A 150 -7.86 -5.17 -15.77
CA LYS A 150 -8.74 -6.27 -16.21
C LYS A 150 -8.15 -6.72 -17.55
N PRO A 151 -7.74 -7.99 -17.73
CA PRO A 151 -7.40 -8.43 -19.07
C PRO A 151 -8.61 -8.10 -19.93
N LYS A 152 -8.43 -7.26 -20.95
CA LYS A 152 -9.48 -7.05 -21.96
C LYS A 152 -9.87 -8.47 -22.36
N LYS A 153 -11.14 -8.83 -22.19
CA LYS A 153 -11.69 -10.02 -22.83
C LYS A 153 -11.45 -9.79 -24.32
N LYS A 154 -10.34 -10.27 -24.88
CA LYS A 154 -10.23 -10.38 -26.32
C LYS A 154 -11.37 -11.32 -26.69
N ALA A 155 -12.31 -10.79 -27.46
CA ALA A 155 -13.38 -11.56 -28.06
C ALA A 155 -12.77 -12.85 -28.64
N LEU A 156 -13.47 -13.96 -28.43
CA LEU A 156 -13.09 -15.26 -28.96
C LEU A 156 -12.77 -15.14 -30.46
N THR A 157 -11.50 -15.14 -30.80
CA THR A 157 -11.04 -15.63 -32.10
C THR A 157 -10.00 -16.71 -31.79
N GLY A 158 -10.37 -17.93 -32.18
CA GLY A 158 -9.72 -19.16 -31.75
C GLY A 158 -8.22 -19.17 -32.05
N ARG A 159 -7.43 -19.36 -31.00
CA ARG A 159 -6.16 -20.12 -30.96
C ARG A 159 -5.74 -20.19 -29.49
N PRO A 160 -5.49 -21.39 -28.92
CA PRO A 160 -4.95 -21.50 -27.57
C PRO A 160 -3.47 -21.07 -27.64
N TYR A 161 -3.21 -19.80 -27.35
CA TYR A 161 -1.84 -19.36 -27.10
C TYR A 161 -1.39 -19.97 -25.77
N LYS A 162 -0.24 -20.66 -25.80
CA LYS A 162 0.46 -21.22 -24.63
C LYS A 162 0.30 -20.29 -23.44
N SER A 163 -0.25 -20.82 -22.35
CA SER A 163 -0.50 -20.09 -21.11
C SER A 163 0.80 -19.48 -20.59
N GLU A 164 1.03 -18.21 -20.88
CA GLU A 164 1.94 -17.40 -20.07
C GLU A 164 1.48 -17.54 -18.62
N PRO A 165 2.40 -17.79 -17.65
CA PRO A 165 2.04 -17.85 -16.25
C PRO A 165 1.31 -16.56 -15.92
N LYS A 166 0.04 -16.65 -15.52
CA LYS A 166 -0.77 -15.49 -15.11
C LYS A 166 0.08 -14.69 -14.13
N ALA A 167 0.60 -13.54 -14.55
CA ALA A 167 1.45 -12.70 -13.71
C ALA A 167 0.76 -12.57 -12.36
N LEU A 168 1.38 -13.14 -11.31
CA LEU A 168 0.82 -13.11 -9.97
C LEU A 168 0.64 -11.64 -9.62
N ARG A 169 -0.56 -11.26 -9.20
CA ARG A 169 -0.85 -9.86 -8.84
C ARG A 169 -0.70 -9.73 -7.33
N ILE A 170 -0.23 -8.58 -6.84
CA ILE A 170 -0.11 -8.31 -5.39
C ILE A 170 -1.40 -8.72 -4.67
N LYS A 171 -2.56 -8.24 -5.15
CA LYS A 171 -3.87 -8.63 -4.60
C LYS A 171 -4.05 -10.15 -4.46
N ALA A 172 -3.77 -10.88 -5.53
CA ALA A 172 -3.97 -12.34 -5.54
C ALA A 172 -2.96 -13.06 -4.64
N ALA A 173 -1.75 -12.51 -4.49
CA ALA A 173 -0.77 -13.03 -3.55
C ALA A 173 -1.24 -12.81 -2.11
N LEU A 174 -1.68 -11.60 -1.75
CA LEU A 174 -2.16 -11.31 -0.39
C LEU A 174 -3.34 -12.19 0.01
N LEU A 175 -4.36 -12.30 -0.84
CA LEU A 175 -5.54 -13.15 -0.58
C LEU A 175 -5.22 -14.65 -0.47
N ARG A 176 -4.08 -15.10 -1.02
CA ARG A 176 -3.63 -16.50 -0.91
C ARG A 176 -2.75 -16.74 0.31
N THR A 177 -1.92 -15.75 0.66
CA THR A 177 -0.94 -15.87 1.74
C THR A 177 -1.57 -15.66 3.11
N PHE A 178 -2.56 -14.77 3.22
CA PHE A 178 -3.12 -14.33 4.48
C PHE A 178 -4.61 -14.71 4.59
N GLN A 179 -4.97 -15.48 5.62
CA GLN A 179 -6.33 -16.04 5.78
C GLN A 179 -7.37 -14.98 6.15
N ASP A 180 -7.03 -14.03 7.02
CA ASP A 180 -7.91 -12.95 7.48
C ASP A 180 -7.86 -11.73 6.53
N THR A 181 -7.90 -11.98 5.22
CA THR A 181 -7.74 -10.96 4.18
C THR A 181 -8.82 -11.08 3.12
N TRP A 182 -9.52 -9.97 2.85
CA TRP A 182 -10.56 -9.93 1.83
C TRP A 182 -10.41 -8.70 0.93
N GLN A 183 -11.08 -8.75 -0.21
CA GLN A 183 -11.15 -7.61 -1.11
C GLN A 183 -12.25 -6.66 -0.64
N ASP A 184 -11.96 -5.37 -0.64
CA ASP A 184 -12.99 -4.33 -0.49
C ASP A 184 -14.00 -4.43 -1.66
N GLU A 185 -15.28 -4.56 -1.33
CA GLU A 185 -16.38 -4.70 -2.28
C GLU A 185 -16.61 -3.43 -3.10
N GLN A 186 -16.42 -2.26 -2.47
CA GLN A 186 -16.59 -0.96 -3.09
C GLN A 186 -15.36 -0.56 -3.91
N ASN A 187 -14.18 -1.11 -3.60
CA ASN A 187 -12.93 -0.77 -4.28
C ASN A 187 -12.05 -1.99 -4.58
N SER A 188 -12.16 -2.52 -5.80
CA SER A 188 -11.38 -3.68 -6.26
C SER A 188 -9.84 -3.56 -6.26
N GLY A 189 -9.32 -2.35 -6.06
CA GLY A 189 -7.88 -2.06 -5.88
C GLY A 189 -7.44 -1.97 -4.42
N ARG A 190 -8.35 -2.20 -3.47
CA ARG A 190 -8.09 -2.27 -2.04
C ARG A 190 -8.31 -3.69 -1.54
N VAL A 191 -7.47 -4.05 -0.58
CA VAL A 191 -7.53 -5.30 0.18
C VAL A 191 -7.57 -4.88 1.64
N VAL A 192 -8.50 -5.44 2.40
CA VAL A 192 -8.63 -5.22 3.84
C VAL A 192 -8.15 -6.47 4.53
N MET A 193 -7.38 -6.28 5.59
CA MET A 193 -6.81 -7.34 6.39
C MET A 193 -7.12 -7.09 7.84
N HIS A 194 -7.66 -8.11 8.50
CA HIS A 194 -7.98 -8.04 9.91
C HIS A 194 -6.83 -8.62 10.72
N PHE A 195 -6.16 -7.77 11.50
CA PHE A 195 -5.09 -8.18 12.37
C PHE A 195 -5.65 -8.48 13.75
N ARG A 196 -5.59 -9.75 14.18
CA ARG A 196 -6.05 -10.16 15.51
C ARG A 196 -4.88 -10.33 16.46
N LYS A 197 -5.01 -9.80 17.68
CA LYS A 197 -4.13 -10.18 18.78
C LYS A 197 -4.36 -11.66 19.06
N ARG A 198 -3.29 -12.45 19.12
CA ARG A 198 -3.38 -13.83 19.58
C ARG A 198 -3.62 -13.79 21.08
N LEU A 199 -4.85 -14.08 21.50
CA LEU A 199 -5.21 -14.14 22.92
C LEU A 199 -4.32 -15.17 23.63
N THR A 200 -3.68 -14.74 24.69
CA THR A 200 -2.93 -15.58 25.61
C THR A 200 -3.74 -15.83 26.88
N TYR A 201 -3.33 -16.81 27.69
CA TYR A 201 -3.97 -17.08 28.98
C TYR A 201 -3.91 -15.85 29.92
N ALA A 202 -2.85 -15.04 29.82
CA ALA A 202 -2.72 -13.80 30.57
C ALA A 202 -3.79 -12.77 30.18
N ASP A 203 -4.10 -12.65 28.88
CA ASP A 203 -5.16 -11.75 28.40
C ASP A 203 -6.55 -12.19 28.90
N ALA A 204 -6.79 -13.50 28.96
CA ALA A 204 -8.05 -14.06 29.49
C ALA A 204 -8.23 -13.84 30.99
N LEU A 205 -7.14 -13.74 31.76
CA LEU A 205 -7.18 -13.44 33.19
C LEU A 205 -7.50 -11.96 33.44
N GLU A 206 -6.92 -11.03 32.68
CA GLU A 206 -7.20 -9.58 32.85
C GLU A 206 -8.67 -9.23 32.60
N ASP A 207 -9.33 -9.88 31.65
CA ASP A 207 -10.76 -9.68 31.39
C ASP A 207 -11.66 -10.33 32.45
N PHE A 208 -11.16 -11.32 33.20
CA PHE A 208 -11.92 -12.00 34.27
C PHE A 208 -11.95 -11.20 35.58
N PHE A 209 -11.03 -10.26 35.76
CA PHE A 209 -10.89 -9.42 36.96
C PHE A 209 -11.34 -7.95 36.76
N LYS A 210 -11.93 -7.62 35.60
CA LYS A 210 -12.62 -6.34 35.34
C LYS A 210 -14.13 -6.49 35.50
#